data_AF-A0A818C2D9-F1
#
_entry.id   AF-A0A818C2D9-F1
#
_cell.length_a   1.000
_cell.length_b   1.000
_cell.length_c   1.000
_cell.angle_alpha   90.00
_cell.angle_beta   90.00
_cell.angle_gamma   90.00
#
_symmetry.space_group_name_H-M   'P 1'
#
loop_
_entity.id
_entity.type
_entity.pdbx_description
1 polymer ?
#
loop_
_entity_poly.entity_id
_entity_poly.type
_entity_poly.pdbx_seq_one_letter_code
_entity_poly.pdbx_strand_id
1 'polypeptide(L)'
;DPKVYIETVIDIHKKFLKLVQESFNGEQGFTAALDKACGKFINNNVVTQTAGSTTKSPELLARYCDALLRKGSKAVEETDLEEKFNQIMIVFNYIEDKDVFQKFYGKMLAKRLVGQLSASDDYEESMISKLKVNIFISI
;
A
#
# COMPACT_ATOMS: atom_id res chain seq x y z
N ASP A 1 13.12 2.62 5.51
CA ASP A 1 12.59 3.63 4.58
C ASP A 1 11.24 3.15 4.04
N PRO A 2 10.18 4.00 4.02
CA PRO A 2 8.85 3.57 3.55
C PRO A 2 8.78 3.17 2.08
N LYS A 3 9.48 3.90 1.20
CA LYS A 3 9.49 3.60 -0.24
C LYS A 3 10.13 2.25 -0.49
N VAL A 4 11.35 2.04 0.03
CA VAL A 4 12.08 0.77 -0.12
C VAL A 4 11.24 -0.40 0.39
N TYR A 5 10.59 -0.25 1.55
CA TYR A 5 9.77 -1.31 2.13
C TYR A 5 8.57 -1.68 1.25
N ILE A 6 7.76 -0.69 0.86
CA ILE A 6 6.54 -0.94 0.08
C ILE A 6 6.85 -1.42 -1.33
N GLU A 7 7.85 -0.84 -2.00
CA GLU A 7 8.27 -1.29 -3.33
C GLU A 7 8.81 -2.74 -3.29
N THR A 8 9.59 -3.10 -2.26
CA THR A 8 10.05 -4.49 -2.08
C THR A 8 8.88 -5.47 -1.90
N VAL A 9 7.87 -5.10 -1.12
CA VAL A 9 6.67 -5.94 -0.92
C VAL A 9 5.91 -6.12 -2.24
N ILE A 10 5.73 -5.04 -3.01
CA ILE A 10 5.07 -5.07 -4.33
C ILE A 10 5.85 -5.96 -5.30
N ASP A 11 7.18 -5.85 -5.32
CA ASP A 11 8.04 -6.63 -6.22
C ASP A 11 7.99 -8.12 -5.91
N ILE A 12 8.00 -8.49 -4.62
CA ILE A 12 7.81 -9.87 -4.17
C ILE A 12 6.44 -10.40 -4.64
N HIS A 13 5.37 -9.64 -4.39
CA HIS A 13 4.03 -10.01 -4.80
C HIS A 13 3.95 -10.22 -6.33
N LYS A 14 4.43 -9.25 -7.12
CA LYS A 14 4.43 -9.32 -8.60
C LYS A 14 5.23 -10.52 -9.11
N LYS A 15 6.40 -10.78 -8.53
CA LYS A 15 7.27 -11.91 -8.92
C LYS A 15 6.56 -13.26 -8.73
N PHE A 16 5.96 -13.46 -7.56
CA PHE A 16 5.28 -14.73 -7.27
C PHE A 16 3.93 -14.84 -7.99
N LEU A 17 3.20 -13.74 -8.16
CA LEU A 17 1.98 -13.74 -8.96
C LEU A 17 2.29 -14.14 -10.41
N LYS A 18 3.34 -13.57 -11.01
CA LYS A 18 3.80 -13.96 -12.35
C LYS A 18 4.13 -15.45 -12.42
N LEU A 19 4.85 -15.98 -11.43
CA LEU A 19 5.15 -17.41 -11.33
C LEU A 19 3.88 -18.27 -11.29
N VAL A 20 2.89 -17.90 -10.47
CA VAL A 20 1.60 -18.60 -10.38
C VAL A 20 0.84 -18.56 -11.71
N GLN A 21 0.79 -17.40 -12.36
CA GLN A 21 0.08 -17.24 -13.62
C GLN A 21 0.74 -18.00 -14.77
N GLU A 22 2.07 -17.94 -14.88
CA GLU A 22 2.80 -18.51 -16.03
C GLU A 22 3.17 -19.99 -15.85
N SER A 23 3.60 -20.38 -14.65
CA SER A 23 4.10 -21.75 -14.40
C SER A 23 3.01 -22.70 -13.88
N PHE A 24 1.98 -22.15 -13.23
CA PHE A 24 0.87 -22.91 -12.67
C PHE A 24 -0.47 -22.57 -13.33
N ASN A 25 -0.47 -21.85 -14.47
CA ASN A 25 -1.66 -21.46 -15.24
C ASN A 25 -2.76 -20.79 -14.40
N GLY A 26 -2.38 -20.03 -13.37
CA GLY A 26 -3.34 -19.35 -12.50
C GLY A 26 -4.22 -20.31 -11.68
N GLU A 27 -3.73 -21.52 -11.39
CA GLU A 27 -4.43 -22.50 -10.57
C GLU A 27 -4.85 -21.89 -9.22
N GLN A 28 -6.10 -22.15 -8.82
CA GLN A 28 -6.73 -21.47 -7.69
C GLN A 28 -6.05 -21.80 -6.35
N GLY A 29 -5.61 -23.04 -6.16
CA GLY A 29 -4.85 -23.47 -4.98
C GLY A 29 -3.53 -22.71 -4.81
N PHE A 30 -2.75 -22.56 -5.88
CA PHE A 30 -1.50 -21.77 -5.86
C PHE A 30 -1.76 -20.27 -5.65
N THR A 31 -2.84 -19.74 -6.24
CA THR A 31 -3.25 -18.35 -6.02
C THR A 31 -3.62 -18.12 -4.55
N ALA A 32 -4.44 -18.99 -3.96
CA ALA A 32 -4.81 -18.92 -2.55
C ALA A 32 -3.61 -19.10 -1.61
N ALA A 33 -2.66 -19.96 -1.98
CA ALA A 33 -1.42 -20.14 -1.22
C ALA A 33 -0.55 -18.88 -1.24
N LEU A 34 -0.44 -18.21 -2.40
CA LEU A 34 0.23 -16.92 -2.53
C LEU A 34 -0.46 -15.85 -1.68
N ASP A 35 -1.79 -15.73 -1.76
CA ASP A 35 -2.55 -14.76 -0.97
C ASP A 35 -2.35 -14.96 0.53
N LYS A 36 -2.38 -16.21 0.99
CA LYS A 36 -2.12 -16.56 2.39
C LYS A 36 -0.69 -16.23 2.80
N ALA A 37 0.29 -16.41 1.91
CA ALA A 37 1.67 -16.03 2.18
C ALA A 37 1.81 -14.50 2.28
N CYS A 38 1.20 -13.75 1.36
CA CYS A 38 1.15 -12.28 1.37
C CYS A 38 0.56 -11.75 2.68
N GLY A 39 -0.59 -12.25 3.10
CA GLY A 39 -1.18 -11.90 4.40
C GLY A 39 -0.22 -12.15 5.57
N LYS A 40 0.54 -13.25 5.56
CA LYS A 40 1.50 -13.53 6.63
C LYS A 40 2.72 -12.59 6.60
N PHE A 41 3.43 -12.50 5.48
CA PHE A 41 4.71 -11.79 5.46
C PHE A 41 4.52 -10.27 5.50
N ILE A 42 3.40 -9.73 4.98
CA ILE A 42 3.14 -8.29 5.03
C ILE A 42 2.90 -7.83 6.48
N ASN A 43 2.19 -8.62 7.28
CA ASN A 43 1.89 -8.28 8.67
C ASN A 43 2.96 -8.78 9.66
N ASN A 44 3.74 -9.80 9.30
CA ASN A 44 4.82 -10.34 10.12
C ASN A 44 6.10 -10.62 9.32
N ASN A 45 7.09 -9.74 9.47
CA ASN A 45 8.41 -9.89 8.86
C ASN A 45 9.49 -9.24 9.75
N VAL A 46 10.74 -9.28 9.29
CA VAL A 46 11.89 -8.73 10.02
C VAL A 46 11.69 -7.26 10.42
N VAL A 47 11.01 -6.45 9.60
CA VAL A 47 10.76 -5.03 9.90
C VAL A 47 9.75 -4.86 11.03
N THR A 48 8.64 -5.61 11.02
CA THR A 48 7.64 -5.56 12.10
C THR A 48 8.18 -6.15 13.40
N GLN A 49 8.99 -7.22 13.32
CA GLN A 49 9.65 -7.84 14.47
C GLN A 49 10.72 -6.93 15.09
N THR A 50 11.57 -6.30 14.27
CA THR A 50 12.61 -5.37 14.77
C THR A 50 11.98 -4.14 15.42
N ALA A 51 10.83 -3.69 14.91
CA ALA A 51 10.06 -2.60 15.52
C ALA A 51 9.29 -3.04 16.78
N GLY A 52 9.20 -4.34 17.06
CA GLY A 52 8.39 -4.89 18.15
C GLY A 52 6.89 -4.62 18.00
N SER A 53 6.41 -4.39 16.77
CA SER A 53 5.02 -3.98 16.53
C SER A 53 4.49 -4.43 15.17
N THR A 54 3.30 -5.04 15.17
CA THR A 54 2.51 -5.36 13.97
C THR A 54 2.03 -4.11 13.24
N THR A 55 1.94 -2.99 13.94
CA THR A 55 1.50 -1.69 13.39
C THR A 55 2.49 -1.07 12.41
N LYS A 56 3.66 -1.68 12.20
CA LYS A 56 4.73 -1.05 11.41
C LYS A 56 4.41 -1.05 9.92
N SER A 57 3.83 -2.12 9.39
CA SER A 57 3.40 -2.21 8.00
C SER A 57 2.34 -1.17 7.63
N PRO A 58 1.21 -1.03 8.36
CA PRO A 58 0.23 0.01 8.06
C PRO A 58 0.80 1.43 8.20
N GLU A 59 1.69 1.67 9.17
CA GLU A 59 2.38 2.96 9.30
C GLU A 59 3.24 3.27 8.07
N LEU A 60 4.06 2.31 7.63
CA LEU A 60 4.96 2.49 6.48
C LEU A 60 4.17 2.69 5.17
N LEU A 61 3.06 1.96 5.00
CA LEU A 61 2.16 2.15 3.86
C LEU A 61 1.58 3.57 3.83
N ALA A 62 1.08 4.07 4.97
CA ALA A 62 0.54 5.43 5.08
C ALA A 62 1.62 6.50 4.80
N ARG A 63 2.84 6.30 5.31
CA ARG A 63 3.99 7.19 5.05
C ARG A 63 4.38 7.20 3.58
N TYR A 64 4.32 6.06 2.90
CA TYR A 64 4.59 5.99 1.46
C TYR A 64 3.56 6.78 0.66
N CYS A 65 2.27 6.64 0.99
CA CYS A 65 1.20 7.47 0.39
C CYS A 65 1.45 8.96 0.61
N ASP A 66 1.79 9.37 1.84
CA ASP A 66 2.09 10.77 2.17
C ASP A 66 3.28 11.32 1.38
N ALA A 67 4.32 10.50 1.15
CA ALA A 67 5.48 10.90 0.37
C ALA A 67 5.14 11.13 -1.11
N LEU A 68 4.26 10.31 -1.69
CA LEU A 68 3.81 10.44 -3.08
C LEU A 68 2.93 11.69 -3.29
N LEU A 69 2.04 11.96 -2.32
CA LEU A 69 1.03 13.02 -2.42
C LEU A 69 1.53 14.42 -2.00
N ARG A 70 2.79 14.57 -1.56
CA ARG A 70 3.34 15.88 -1.14
C ARG A 70 3.90 16.68 -2.31
N LYS A 71 3.74 18.01 -2.29
CA LYS A 71 4.40 18.94 -3.23
C LYS A 71 5.91 18.70 -3.27
N GLY A 72 6.45 18.65 -4.48
CA GLY A 72 7.88 18.46 -4.69
C GLY A 72 8.34 17.00 -4.65
N SER A 73 7.43 16.03 -4.70
CA SER A 73 7.72 14.65 -5.09
C SER A 73 8.17 14.62 -6.57
N LYS A 74 9.41 15.08 -6.83
CA LYS A 74 10.02 15.30 -8.16
C LYS A 74 10.22 14.02 -9.01
N ALA A 75 9.67 12.88 -8.60
CA ALA A 75 10.15 11.57 -9.03
C ALA A 75 9.14 10.71 -9.79
N VAL A 76 7.93 11.19 -10.04
CA VAL A 76 6.85 10.35 -10.57
C VAL A 76 6.07 11.16 -11.62
N GLU A 77 6.06 10.69 -12.87
CA GLU A 77 5.16 11.23 -13.89
C GLU A 77 3.70 10.93 -13.52
N GLU A 78 2.76 11.76 -13.98
CA GLU A 78 1.32 11.62 -13.65
C GLU A 78 0.77 10.21 -13.91
N THR A 79 1.20 9.59 -15.01
CA THR A 79 0.84 8.23 -15.42
C THR A 79 1.41 7.16 -14.47
N ASP A 80 2.60 7.37 -13.92
CA ASP A 80 3.22 6.44 -12.96
C ASP A 80 2.51 6.54 -11.59
N LEU A 81 2.01 7.72 -11.21
CA LEU A 81 1.41 7.93 -9.89
C LEU A 81 0.10 7.13 -9.70
N GLU A 82 -0.76 7.10 -10.71
CA GLU A 82 -2.01 6.34 -10.64
C GLU A 82 -1.74 4.82 -10.58
N GLU A 83 -0.70 4.34 -11.28
CA GLU A 83 -0.24 2.95 -11.14
C GLU A 83 0.26 2.68 -9.71
N LYS A 84 1.03 3.59 -9.12
CA LYS A 84 1.48 3.49 -7.72
C LYS A 84 0.31 3.42 -6.75
N PHE A 85 -0.78 4.17 -6.98
CA PHE A 85 -1.98 4.06 -6.14
C PHE A 85 -2.62 2.68 -6.24
N ASN A 86 -2.72 2.10 -7.45
CA ASN A 86 -3.22 0.74 -7.62
C ASN A 86 -2.32 -0.29 -6.90
N GLN A 87 -1.00 -0.12 -6.97
CA GLN A 87 -0.05 -0.97 -6.25
C GLN A 87 -0.16 -0.84 -4.73
N ILE A 88 -0.38 0.37 -4.22
CA ILE A 88 -0.68 0.62 -2.80
C ILE A 88 -1.93 -0.14 -2.37
N MET A 89 -2.98 -0.16 -3.21
CA MET A 89 -4.20 -0.90 -2.90
C MET A 89 -4.00 -2.42 -2.82
N ILE A 90 -3.08 -2.98 -3.62
CA ILE A 90 -2.70 -4.39 -3.50
C ILE A 90 -2.15 -4.66 -2.09
N VAL A 91 -1.20 -3.85 -1.62
CA VAL A 91 -0.62 -4.03 -0.28
C VAL A 91 -1.67 -3.80 0.80
N PHE A 92 -2.51 -2.77 0.64
CA PHE A 92 -3.59 -2.44 1.58
C PHE A 92 -4.57 -3.59 1.81
N ASN A 93 -4.87 -4.37 0.77
CA ASN A 93 -5.77 -5.52 0.87
C ASN A 93 -5.23 -6.64 1.78
N TYR A 94 -3.91 -6.71 1.97
CA TYR A 94 -3.29 -7.67 2.89
C TYR A 94 -3.01 -7.09 4.28
N ILE A 95 -3.24 -5.79 4.53
CA ILE A 95 -3.05 -5.19 5.87
C ILE A 95 -4.16 -5.68 6.81
N GLU A 96 -3.76 -6.24 7.95
CA GLU A 96 -4.68 -6.67 9.02
C GLU A 96 -5.23 -5.46 9.80
N ASP A 97 -4.34 -4.61 10.33
CA ASP A 97 -4.70 -3.45 11.14
C ASP A 97 -5.05 -2.22 10.27
N LYS A 98 -6.18 -2.29 9.54
CA LYS A 98 -6.63 -1.22 8.63
C LYS A 98 -6.97 0.09 9.35
N ASP A 99 -7.45 0.03 10.59
CA ASP A 99 -7.74 1.18 11.45
C ASP A 99 -6.47 1.97 11.81
N VAL A 100 -5.37 1.27 12.05
CA VAL A 100 -4.04 1.87 12.28
C VAL A 100 -3.58 2.62 11.03
N PHE A 101 -3.72 2.00 9.84
CA PHE A 101 -3.43 2.70 8.58
C PHE A 101 -4.28 3.97 8.45
N GLN A 102 -5.60 3.87 8.65
CA GLN A 102 -6.52 5.01 8.57
C GLN A 102 -6.13 6.14 9.52
N LYS A 103 -5.71 5.82 10.75
CA LYS A 103 -5.25 6.81 11.73
C LYS A 103 -4.00 7.55 11.25
N PHE A 104 -3.00 6.83 10.73
CA PHE A 104 -1.78 7.47 10.21
C PHE A 104 -2.06 8.26 8.94
N TYR A 105 -2.79 7.67 7.98
CA TYR A 105 -3.15 8.30 6.72
C TYR A 105 -3.98 9.57 6.96
N GLY A 106 -5.04 9.50 7.77
CA GLY A 106 -5.90 10.64 8.09
C GLY A 106 -5.15 11.77 8.78
N LYS A 107 -4.23 11.46 9.71
CA LYS A 107 -3.37 12.46 10.34
C LYS A 107 -2.45 13.16 9.32
N MET A 108 -1.92 12.42 8.35
CA MET A 108 -1.04 12.97 7.32
C MET A 108 -1.81 13.79 6.29
N LEU A 109 -2.95 13.28 5.83
CA LEU A 109 -3.89 13.98 4.95
C LEU A 109 -4.29 15.32 5.57
N ALA A 110 -4.74 15.34 6.83
CA ALA A 110 -5.12 16.57 7.52
C ALA A 110 -3.99 17.61 7.52
N LYS A 111 -2.74 17.18 7.78
CA LYS A 111 -1.58 18.07 7.71
C LYS A 111 -1.32 18.60 6.31
N ARG A 112 -1.49 17.78 5.27
CA ARG A 112 -1.29 18.22 3.88
C ARG A 112 -2.36 19.22 3.46
N LEU A 113 -3.62 18.97 3.79
CA LEU A 113 -4.74 19.87 3.48
C LEU A 113 -4.59 21.22 4.19
N VAL A 114 -4.36 21.23 5.51
CA VAL A 114 -4.19 22.47 6.28
C VAL A 114 -2.97 23.26 5.84
N GLY A 115 -1.86 22.57 5.53
CA GLY A 115 -0.62 23.21 5.11
C GLY A 115 -0.52 23.50 3.61
N GLN A 116 -1.55 23.19 2.81
CA GLN A 116 -1.52 23.22 1.35
C GLN A 116 -0.27 22.52 0.77
N LEU A 117 0.09 21.37 1.36
CA LEU A 117 1.28 20.59 1.00
C LEU A 117 0.97 19.49 -0.02
N SER A 118 -0.28 19.36 -0.49
CA SER A 118 -0.70 18.36 -1.47
C SER A 118 -0.18 18.69 -2.87
N ALA A 119 0.33 17.68 -3.58
CA ALA A 119 0.84 17.82 -4.95
C ALA A 119 -0.29 18.20 -5.93
N SER A 120 -1.46 17.58 -5.78
CA SER A 120 -2.68 17.88 -6.53
C SER A 120 -3.90 17.45 -5.71
N ASP A 121 -4.98 18.23 -5.77
CA ASP A 121 -6.24 17.88 -5.12
C ASP A 121 -6.91 16.68 -5.80
N ASP A 122 -6.77 16.56 -7.13
CA ASP A 122 -7.30 15.44 -7.92
C ASP A 122 -6.68 14.10 -7.49
N TYR A 123 -5.39 14.09 -7.15
CA TYR A 123 -4.72 12.89 -6.66
C TYR A 123 -5.13 12.52 -5.24
N GLU A 124 -5.39 13.50 -4.38
CA GLU A 124 -5.96 13.24 -3.06
C GLU A 124 -7.35 12.61 -3.22
N GLU A 125 -8.19 13.15 -4.11
CA GLU A 125 -9.52 12.59 -4.39
C GLU A 125 -9.46 11.17 -4.98
N SER A 126 -8.58 10.92 -5.95
CA SER A 126 -8.36 9.58 -6.53
C SER A 126 -7.97 8.57 -5.45
N MET A 127 -6.97 8.89 -4.63
CA MET A 127 -6.49 8.00 -3.57
C MET A 127 -7.58 7.75 -2.50
N ILE A 128 -8.30 8.80 -2.08
CA ILE A 128 -9.42 8.68 -1.14
C ILE A 128 -10.52 7.79 -1.73
N SER A 129 -10.83 7.93 -3.01
CA SER A 129 -11.86 7.14 -3.68
C SER A 129 -11.48 5.65 -3.71
N LYS A 130 -10.23 5.32 -4.05
CA LYS A 130 -9.73 3.93 -4.01
C LYS A 130 -9.79 3.33 -2.61
N LEU A 131 -9.39 4.10 -1.59
CA LEU A 131 -9.46 3.67 -0.19
C LEU A 131 -10.91 3.42 0.25
N LYS A 132 -11.84 4.34 -0.07
CA LYS A 132 -13.27 4.19 0.23
C LYS A 132 -13.81 2.88 -0.35
N VAL A 133 -13.62 2.66 -1.66
CA VAL A 133 -14.11 1.45 -2.34
C VAL A 133 -13.62 0.17 -1.66
N ASN A 134 -12.33 0.09 -1.33
CA ASN A 134 -11.76 -1.12 -0.71
C ASN A 134 -12.18 -1.30 0.78
N ILE A 135 -12.49 -0.21 1.48
CA ILE A 135 -13.03 -0.28 2.85
C ILE A 135 -14.46 -0.81 2.83
N PHE A 136 -15.31 -0.36 1.90
CA PHE A 136 -16.72 -0.77 1.83
C PHE A 136 -16.96 -2.16 1.24
N ILE A 137 -16.06 -2.69 0.41
CA ILE A 137 -16.20 -4.06 -0.14
C ILE A 137 -15.77 -5.12 0.89
N SER A 138 -15.10 -4.73 1.98
CA SER A 138 -14.67 -5.64 3.06
C SER A 138 -15.70 -5.78 4.21
N ILE A 139 -16.90 -5.19 4.09
CA ILE A 139 -18.00 -5.24 5.09
C ILE A 139 -19.22 -5.85 4.42
#